data_AF-A0A7K4SFA1-F1
#
_entry.id   AF-A0A7K4SFA1-F1
#
_cell.length_a   1.000
_cell.length_b   1.000
_cell.length_c   1.000
_cell.angle_alpha   90.00
_cell.angle_beta   90.00
_cell.angle_gamma   90.00
#
_symmetry.space_group_name_H-M   'P 1'
#
loop_
_entity.id
_entity.type
_entity.pdbx_description
1 polymer ?
#
loop_
_entity_poly.entity_id
_entity_poly.type
_entity_poly.pdbx_seq_one_letter_code
_entity_poly.pdbx_strand_id
1 'polypeptide(L)' 'RTATVWKTLSPFWGEEYEVHLQPTFHSVSIYVMDEDALSRDDVIGKVCITRDMLVEHPEGKGWVA' A
#
# COMPACT_ATOMS: atom_id res chain seq x y z
N ARG A 1 0.87 -8.11 3.88
CA ARG A 1 0.39 -8.42 2.51
C ARG A 1 -1.09 -8.69 2.66
N THR A 2 -1.93 -8.00 1.90
CA THR A 2 -3.37 -8.20 1.94
C THR A 2 -3.77 -9.53 1.31
N ALA A 3 -5.02 -9.94 1.50
CA ALA A 3 -5.63 -11.04 0.75
C ALA A 3 -5.75 -10.68 -0.73
N THR A 4 -5.60 -11.68 -1.60
CA THR A 4 -5.77 -11.50 -3.04
C THR A 4 -7.24 -11.58 -3.41
N VAL A 5 -7.74 -10.52 -4.05
CA VAL A 5 -9.11 -10.50 -4.59
C VAL A 5 -9.04 -10.95 -6.04
N TRP A 6 -9.53 -12.16 -6.30
CA TRP A 6 -9.43 -12.78 -7.61
C TRP A 6 -10.35 -12.12 -8.65
N LYS A 7 -9.86 -11.97 -9.88
CA LYS A 7 -10.63 -11.58 -11.06
C LYS A 7 -11.38 -10.24 -10.90
N THR A 8 -10.70 -9.23 -10.37
CA THR A 8 -11.23 -7.85 -10.28
C THR A 8 -10.18 -6.82 -10.66
N LEU A 9 -10.61 -5.74 -11.32
CA LEU A 9 -9.79 -4.56 -11.59
C LEU A 9 -10.04 -3.43 -10.56
N SER A 10 -10.90 -3.68 -9.57
CA SER A 10 -11.26 -2.73 -8.52
C SER A 10 -11.38 -3.46 -7.18
N PRO A 11 -10.27 -3.98 -6.63
CA PRO A 11 -10.27 -4.70 -5.37
C PRO A 11 -10.62 -3.78 -4.18
N PHE A 12 -11.36 -4.33 -3.21
CA PHE A 12 -11.55 -3.73 -1.90
C PHE A 12 -11.07 -4.71 -0.84
N TRP A 13 -10.02 -4.33 -0.10
CA TRP A 13 -9.42 -5.19 0.92
C TRP A 13 -10.07 -5.02 2.30
N GLY A 14 -10.41 -3.79 2.70
CA GLY A 14 -11.00 -3.53 4.02
C GLY A 14 -10.12 -3.97 5.19
N GLU A 15 -8.82 -4.09 4.99
CA GLU A 15 -7.85 -4.54 5.99
C GLU A 15 -7.14 -3.34 6.64
N GLU A 16 -6.92 -3.41 7.94
CA GLU A 16 -6.18 -2.41 8.71
C GLU A 16 -4.83 -2.97 9.16
N TYR A 17 -3.78 -2.17 9.02
CA TYR A 17 -2.42 -2.54 9.39
C TYR A 17 -1.78 -1.44 10.24
N GLU A 18 -1.15 -1.85 11.33
CA GLU A 18 -0.36 -0.96 12.17
C GLU A 18 1.13 -1.27 11.99
N VAL A 19 1.93 -0.24 11.72
CA VAL A 19 3.38 -0.38 11.54
C VAL A 19 4.11 0.61 12.43
N HIS A 20 5.09 0.09 13.17
CA HIS A 20 5.95 0.90 14.01
C HIS A 20 7.15 1.38 13.18
N LEU A 21 7.15 2.65 12.80
CA LEU A 21 8.23 3.25 12.00
C LEU A 21 9.31 3.81 12.92
N GLN A 22 10.58 3.60 12.57
CA GLN A 22 11.69 4.24 13.26
C GLN A 22 11.60 5.76 13.08
N PRO A 23 11.98 6.59 14.08
CA PRO A 23 11.91 8.05 13.97
C PRO A 23 12.73 8.66 12.82
N THR A 24 13.55 7.90 12.10
CA THR A 24 14.40 8.31 10.98
C THR A 24 13.91 7.80 9.62
N PHE A 25 12.71 7.21 9.54
CA PHE A 25 12.15 6.76 8.27
C PHE A 25 11.95 7.93 7.29
N HIS A 26 12.08 7.64 5.99
CA HIS A 26 11.92 8.63 4.93
C HIS A 26 10.56 8.49 4.24
N SER A 27 10.17 7.26 3.90
CA SER A 27 8.89 6.97 3.27
C SER A 27 8.44 5.54 3.49
N VAL A 28 7.13 5.32 3.38
CA VAL A 28 6.49 4.01 3.28
C VAL A 28 6.03 3.84 1.84
N SER A 29 6.37 2.71 1.22
CA SER A 29 5.92 2.37 -0.13
C SER A 29 4.90 1.23 -0.08
N ILE A 30 3.74 1.45 -0.68
CA ILE A 30 2.69 0.46 -0.85
C ILE A 30 2.70 0.04 -2.33
N TYR A 31 2.76 -1.25 -2.58
CA TYR A 31 2.73 -1.81 -3.93
C TYR A 31 1.42 -2.54 -4.17
N VAL A 32 0.81 -2.30 -5.32
CA VAL A 32 -0.29 -3.11 -5.84
C VAL A 32 0.34 -4.11 -6.80
N MET A 33 0.09 -5.40 -6.55
CA MET A 33 0.66 -6.52 -7.30
C MET A 33 -0.46 -7.35 -7.92
N ASP A 34 -0.23 -7.91 -9.10
CA ASP A 34 -1.03 -9.00 -9.65
C ASP A 34 -0.44 -10.34 -9.20
N GLU A 35 -1.23 -11.20 -8.56
CA GLU A 35 -0.75 -12.49 -8.07
C GLU A 35 -0.86 -13.55 -9.16
N ASP A 36 0.29 -14.11 -9.54
CA ASP A 36 0.37 -15.16 -10.54
C ASP A 36 0.68 -16.52 -9.91
N ALA A 37 -0.08 -17.54 -10.29
CA ALA A 37 0.13 -18.89 -9.76
C ALA A 37 1.39 -19.60 -10.30
N LEU A 38 1.89 -19.16 -11.46
CA LEU A 38 2.95 -19.85 -12.21
C LEU A 38 4.17 -18.97 -12.54
N SER A 39 4.05 -17.66 -12.32
CA SER A 39 5.07 -16.65 -12.56
C SER A 39 5.28 -15.81 -11.31
N ARG A 40 6.23 -14.87 -11.38
CA ARG A 40 6.44 -13.90 -10.32
C ARG A 40 5.33 -12.85 -10.40
N ASP A 41 4.76 -12.48 -9.25
CA ASP A 41 3.81 -11.39 -9.13
C ASP A 41 4.30 -10.11 -9.83
N ASP A 42 3.46 -9.56 -10.69
CA ASP A 42 3.73 -8.34 -11.45
C ASP A 42 3.36 -7.10 -10.64
N VAL A 43 4.20 -6.06 -10.68
CA VAL A 43 3.88 -4.78 -10.04
C VAL A 43 2.91 -4.02 -10.95
N ILE A 44 1.69 -3.80 -10.48
CA ILE A 44 0.71 -2.94 -11.17
C ILE A 44 1.02 -1.47 -10.88
N GLY A 45 1.35 -1.14 -9.62
CA GLY A 45 1.58 0.23 -9.21
C GLY A 45 2.25 0.37 -7.85
N LYS A 46 2.69 1.59 -7.55
CA LYS A 46 3.37 1.95 -6.31
C LYS A 46 2.89 3.31 -5.82
N VAL A 47 2.53 3.38 -4.55
CA VAL A 47 2.27 4.63 -3.83
C VAL A 47 3.39 4.84 -2.81
N CYS A 48 3.97 6.03 -2.77
CA CYS A 48 4.95 6.44 -1.78
C CYS A 48 4.32 7.46 -0.84
N ILE A 49 4.34 7.18 0.46
CA ILE A 49 3.92 8.09 1.51
C ILE A 49 5.18 8.54 2.24
N THR A 50 5.54 9.82 2.15
CA THR A 50 6.71 10.34 2.85
C THR A 50 6.42 10.61 4.31
N ARG A 51 7.47 10.74 5.12
CA ARG A 51 7.35 11.19 6.50
C ARG A 51 6.62 12.53 6.59
N ASP A 52 6.99 13.49 5.76
CA ASP A 52 6.43 14.84 5.82
C ASP A 52 4.91 14.82 5.55
N MET A 53 4.46 14.01 4.58
CA MET A 53 3.02 13.83 4.31
C MET A 53 2.27 13.25 5.53
N LEU A 54 2.87 12.31 6.26
CA LEU A 54 2.26 11.74 7.47
C LEU A 54 2.23 12.73 8.64
N VAL A 55 3.22 13.62 8.72
CA VAL A 55 3.26 14.68 9.74
C VAL A 55 2.22 15.76 9.44
N GLU A 56 2.05 16.14 8.18
CA GLU A 56 1.04 17.11 7.75
C GLU A 56 -0.39 16.56 7.86
N HIS A 57 -0.58 15.25 7.69
CA HIS A 57 -1.88 14.58 7.76
C HIS A 57 -1.85 13.38 8.73
N PRO A 58 -1.95 13.64 10.05
CA PRO A 58 -1.80 12.61 11.09
C PRO A 58 -2.86 11.51 11.02
N GLU A 59 -4.08 11.86 10.61
CA GLU A 59 -5.18 10.90 10.42
C GLU A 59 -5.02 10.02 9.16
N GLY A 60 -4.07 10.31 8.27
CA GLY A 60 -3.74 9.50 7.09
C GLY A 60 -4.89 9.28 6.10
N LYS A 61 -5.98 10.06 6.19
CA LYS A 61 -7.17 9.89 5.35
C LYS A 61 -6.96 10.57 4.00
N GLY A 62 -6.73 9.77 2.96
CA GLY A 62 -6.62 10.25 1.59
C GLY A 62 -6.84 9.15 0.57
N TRP A 63 -7.37 9.53 -0.59
CA TRP A 63 -7.36 8.67 -1.78
C TRP A 63 -6.11 9.00 -2.59
N VAL A 64 -5.30 8.00 -2.91
CA VAL A 64 -4.20 8.16 -3.86
C VAL A 64 -4.71 7.68 -5.21
N ALA A 65 -4.89 8.62 -6.14
CA ALA A 65 -5.37 8.38 -7.50
C ALA A 65 -4.20 8.19 -8.48
#